data_AF-A0A965LE71-F1
#
_entry.id   AF-A0A965LE71-F1
#
_cell.length_a   1.000
_cell.length_b   1.000
_cell.length_c   1.000
_cell.angle_alpha   90.00
_cell.angle_beta   90.00
_cell.angle_gamma   90.00
#
_symmetry.space_group_name_H-M   'P 1'
#
loop_
_entity.id
_entity.type
_entity.pdbx_description
1 polymer ?
#
loop_
_entity_poly.entity_id
_entity_poly.type
_entity_poly.pdbx_seq_one_letter_code
_entity_poly.pdbx_strand_id
1 'polypeptide(L)' 'MIDILKQYARDNYVKGGHWAVESLEDNDYLQFLPDGYTAFNPLDIQRAKKSLRLWWELTVEQEQGCY' A
#
# COMPACT_ATOMS: atom_id res chain seq x y z
N MET A 1 10.07 -3.15 -7.21
CA MET A 1 9.60 -2.77 -5.85
C MET A 1 8.10 -2.49 -5.84
N ILE A 2 7.59 -1.70 -6.79
CA ILE A 2 6.14 -1.52 -7.00
C ILE A 2 5.43 -2.87 -7.15
N ASP A 3 5.97 -3.81 -7.93
CA ASP A 3 5.42 -5.17 -8.04
C ASP A 3 5.29 -5.90 -6.70
N ILE A 4 6.22 -5.69 -5.77
CA ILE A 4 6.18 -6.29 -4.43
C ILE A 4 5.03 -5.69 -3.62
N LEU A 5 4.77 -4.39 -3.77
CA LEU A 5 3.65 -3.71 -3.10
C LEU A 5 2.30 -4.09 -3.70
N LYS A 6 2.21 -4.15 -5.03
CA LYS A 6 1.02 -4.65 -5.74
C LYS A 6 0.69 -6.08 -5.35
N GLN A 7 1.71 -6.94 -5.31
CA GLN A 7 1.53 -8.32 -4.88
C GLN A 7 1.07 -8.37 -3.41
N TYR A 8 1.69 -7.57 -2.54
CA TYR A 8 1.27 -7.46 -1.14
C TYR A 8 -0.18 -6.97 -0.97
N ALA A 9 -0.64 -6.02 -1.78
CA ALA A 9 -2.03 -5.57 -1.80
C ALA A 9 -2.97 -6.69 -2.25
N ARG A 10 -2.60 -7.44 -3.30
CA ARG A 10 -3.35 -8.63 -3.77
C ARG A 10 -3.40 -9.74 -2.73
N ASP A 11 -2.31 -10.03 -2.05
CA ASP A 11 -2.26 -11.03 -0.96
C ASP A 11 -3.13 -10.64 0.24
N ASN A 12 -3.40 -9.34 0.41
CA ASN A 12 -4.27 -8.80 1.46
C ASN A 12 -5.59 -8.27 0.94
N TYR A 13 -6.04 -8.70 -0.25
CA TYR A 13 -7.20 -8.16 -0.94
C TYR A 13 -8.45 -8.08 -0.03
N VAL A 14 -8.81 -9.19 0.63
CA VAL A 14 -9.96 -9.29 1.55
C VAL A 14 -9.79 -8.46 2.84
N LYS A 15 -8.56 -8.13 3.23
CA LYS A 15 -8.25 -7.35 4.46
C LYS A 15 -8.22 -5.84 4.23
N GLY A 16 -8.74 -5.37 3.09
CA GLY A 16 -8.67 -3.96 2.68
C GLY A 16 -7.64 -3.67 1.61
N GLY A 17 -6.80 -4.64 1.22
CA GLY A 17 -5.87 -4.49 0.09
C GLY A 17 -6.58 -4.25 -1.24
N HIS A 18 -7.86 -4.58 -1.35
CA HIS A 18 -8.68 -4.30 -2.54
C HIS A 18 -8.72 -2.80 -2.90
N TRP A 19 -8.71 -1.90 -1.91
CA TRP A 19 -8.59 -0.45 -2.15
C TRP A 19 -7.33 -0.10 -2.93
N ALA A 20 -6.20 -0.69 -2.56
CA ALA A 20 -4.95 -0.46 -3.26
C ALA A 20 -4.92 -1.12 -4.65
N VAL A 21 -5.56 -2.28 -4.81
CA VAL A 21 -5.58 -2.99 -6.11
C VAL A 21 -6.49 -2.30 -7.12
N GLU A 22 -7.62 -1.76 -6.67
CA GLU A 22 -8.66 -1.21 -7.54
C GLU A 22 -8.55 0.31 -7.72
N SER A 23 -7.96 1.02 -6.75
CA SER A 23 -7.91 2.49 -6.77
C SER A 23 -6.53 3.08 -7.06
N LEU A 24 -5.45 2.31 -6.98
CA LEU A 24 -4.09 2.84 -7.18
C LEU A 24 -3.48 2.36 -8.50
N GLU A 25 -2.92 3.28 -9.27
CA GLU A 25 -2.07 3.00 -10.42
C GLU A 25 -0.59 2.90 -10.01
N ASP A 26 0.27 2.43 -10.91
CA ASP A 26 1.70 2.24 -10.66
C ASP A 26 2.40 3.47 -10.07
N ASN A 27 2.02 4.66 -10.55
CA ASN A 27 2.58 5.92 -10.07
C ASN A 27 2.13 6.24 -8.65
N ASP A 28 0.91 5.85 -8.26
CA ASP A 28 0.44 6.07 -6.90
C ASP A 28 1.22 5.24 -5.89
N TYR A 29 1.74 4.08 -6.29
CA TYR A 29 2.58 3.28 -5.40
C TYR A 29 3.89 3.98 -5.01
N LEU A 30 4.34 4.96 -5.81
CA LEU A 30 5.54 5.76 -5.52
C LEU A 30 5.37 6.60 -4.25
N GLN A 31 4.15 7.02 -3.92
CA GLN A 31 3.89 7.85 -2.73
C GLN A 31 4.17 7.12 -1.41
N PHE A 32 4.16 5.78 -1.43
CA PHE A 32 4.45 4.95 -0.25
C PHE A 32 5.93 4.60 -0.14
N LEU A 33 6.74 4.93 -1.16
CA LEU A 33 8.17 4.68 -1.14
C LEU A 33 8.88 5.81 -0.38
N PRO A 34 9.89 5.49 0.44
CA PRO A 34 10.69 6.51 1.10
C PRO A 34 11.49 7.33 0.08
N ASP A 35 11.85 8.57 0.43
CA ASP A 35 12.72 9.40 -0.40
C ASP A 35 14.08 8.70 -0.60
N GLY A 36 14.58 8.69 -1.85
CA GLY A 36 15.82 7.99 -2.20
C GLY A 36 15.75 6.45 -2.09
N TYR A 37 14.54 5.87 -2.18
CA TYR A 37 14.36 4.42 -2.06
C TYR A 37 15.29 3.62 -2.99
N THR A 38 15.79 2.50 -2.47
CA THR A 38 16.56 1.55 -3.28
C THR A 38 15.86 0.19 -3.29
N ALA A 39 15.70 -0.40 -4.48
CA ALA A 39 15.01 -1.69 -4.64
C ALA A 39 15.71 -2.87 -3.92
N PHE A 40 16.92 -2.67 -3.41
CA PHE A 40 17.74 -3.67 -2.75
C PHE A 40 17.70 -3.60 -1.21
N ASN A 41 17.03 -2.60 -0.63
CA ASN A 41 16.95 -2.44 0.81
C ASN A 41 15.66 -3.08 1.37
N PRO A 42 15.75 -4.20 2.13
CA PRO A 42 14.58 -4.85 2.71
C PRO A 42 13.84 -3.97 3.73
N LEU A 43 14.52 -3.03 4.37
CA LEU A 43 13.89 -2.09 5.30
C LEU A 43 12.94 -1.13 4.59
N ASP A 44 13.31 -0.67 3.39
CA ASP A 44 12.49 0.25 2.59
C ASP A 44 11.22 -0.47 2.08
N ILE A 45 11.34 -1.73 1.69
CA ILE A 45 10.18 -2.56 1.32
C ILE A 45 9.21 -2.72 2.49
N GLN A 46 9.72 -2.99 3.70
CA GLN A 46 8.88 -3.13 4.89
C GLN A 46 8.19 -1.81 5.28
N ARG A 47 8.92 -0.69 5.20
CA ARG A 47 8.37 0.65 5.42
C ARG A 47 7.24 0.95 4.43
N ALA A 48 7.48 0.70 3.13
CA ALA A 48 6.48 0.94 2.11
C ALA A 48 5.23 0.05 2.28
N LYS A 49 5.39 -1.23 2.62
CA LYS A 49 4.27 -2.13 2.95
C LYS A 49 3.46 -1.62 4.15
N LYS A 50 4.14 -1.10 5.17
CA LYS A 50 3.48 -0.54 6.36
C LYS A 50 2.71 0.74 6.00
N SER A 51 3.29 1.65 5.22
CA SER A 51 2.62 2.87 4.76
C SER A 51 1.41 2.56 3.91
N LEU A 52 1.54 1.64 2.95
CA LEU A 52 0.42 1.20 2.11
C LEU A 52 -0.70 0.57 2.93
N ARG A 53 -0.34 -0.25 3.93
CA ARG A 53 -1.32 -0.85 4.84
C ARG A 53 -2.08 0.20 5.65
N LEU A 54 -1.37 1.15 6.22
CA LEU A 54 -1.98 2.23 6.99
C LEU A 54 -2.95 3.05 6.13
N TRP A 55 -2.58 3.33 4.88
CA TRP A 55 -3.44 4.07 3.95
C TRP A 55 -4.78 3.38 3.73
N TRP A 56 -4.81 2.09 3.39
CA TRP A 56 -6.10 1.41 3.18
C TRP A 56 -6.85 1.17 4.47
N GLU A 57 -6.18 1.00 5.62
CA GLU A 57 -6.85 0.86 6.92
C GLU A 57 -7.61 2.15 7.24
N LEU A 58 -7.00 3.31 6.98
CA LEU A 58 -7.66 4.62 7.08
C LEU A 58 -8.79 4.80 6.06
N THR A 59 -8.67 4.25 4.86
CA THR A 59 -9.76 4.27 3.85
C THR A 59 -10.95 3.44 4.33
N VAL A 60 -10.71 2.24 4.85
CA VAL A 60 -11.76 1.36 5.41
C VAL A 60 -12.42 2.02 6.62
N GLU A 61 -11.64 2.63 7.52
CA GLU A 61 -12.18 3.34 8.69
C GLU A 61 -13.03 4.55 8.29
N GLN A 62 -12.66 5.28 7.23
CA GLN A 62 -13.47 6.39 6.72
C GLN A 62 -14.80 5.92 6.13
N GLU A 63 -14.82 4.80 5.40
CA GLU A 63 -16.07 4.24 4.90
C GLU A 63 -16.98 3.70 6.02
N GLN A 64 -16.39 3.09 7.06
CA GLN A 64 -17.14 2.59 8.21
C GLN A 64 -17.56 3.70 9.19
N GLY A 65 -16.85 4.83 9.19
CA GLY A 65 -17.08 5.98 10.05
C GLY A 65 -18.10 7.00 9.51
N CYS A 66 -18.63 6.80 8.29
CA CYS A 66 -19.82 7.50 7.84
C CYS A 66 -21.08 6.84 8.41
N TYR A 67 -21.38 7.11 9.68
CA TYR A 67 -22.67 6.78 10.32
C TYR A 67 -23.22 7.97 11.11
#